data_AF-A0A6P6UW26-F1
#
_entry.id   AF-A0A6P6UW26-F1
#
_cell.length_a   1.000
_cell.length_b   1.000
_cell.length_c   1.000
_cell.angle_alpha   90.00
_cell.angle_beta   90.00
_cell.angle_gamma   90.00
#
_symmetry.space_group_name_H-M   'P 1'
#
loop_
_entity.id
_entity.type
_entity.pdbx_description
1 polymer ?
#
loop_
_entity_poly.entity_id
_entity_poly.type
_entity_poly.pdbx_seq_one_letter_code
_entity_poly.pdbx_strand_id
1 'polypeptide(L)'
;MSGPSLKTYSLFAAKEIKDFYLDDPCPKIFPQARVILIVFEKLVFEKFSNPTRDIKFIQPTIFSSYELKHHPSLDAFLGDTCKGTSAAPTYLPAHRFEVQDSDGCVRKFNLIDGGVAANNPALIAMNQVTKEVSRGNSDVFSMKPLEYNRIIVLSLGTGTTTAKGGGRYDADEAAKWGIVGWLTSDGSTPLVDVFTQASCDLVDFHLSTVFQALQSEDNYLRIQVAICDLDDTFTGELSSVDIASDENLQNLVRVGEELLKKPVSRVNLQTGAFEPLNKGTNEDALKRYNYYLAN
;
A
#
# COMPACT_ATOMS: atom_id res chain seq x y z
N MET A 1 -20.45 -34.42 -1.26
CA MET A 1 -21.47 -33.39 -1.50
C MET A 1 -20.75 -32.07 -1.61
N SER A 2 -20.57 -31.58 -2.84
CA SER A 2 -20.00 -30.27 -3.12
C SER A 2 -21.01 -29.20 -2.67
N GLY A 3 -20.64 -28.43 -1.64
CA GLY A 3 -21.41 -27.26 -1.23
C GLY A 3 -21.52 -26.25 -2.39
N PRO A 4 -22.57 -25.41 -2.40
CA PRO A 4 -22.76 -24.43 -3.45
C PRO A 4 -21.57 -23.47 -3.48
N SER A 5 -21.01 -23.21 -4.67
CA SER A 5 -20.03 -22.14 -4.84
C SER A 5 -20.73 -20.82 -4.55
N LEU A 6 -20.38 -20.21 -3.42
CA LEU A 6 -20.75 -18.83 -3.14
C LEU A 6 -20.07 -17.97 -4.20
N LYS A 7 -20.84 -17.48 -5.18
CA LYS A 7 -20.41 -16.39 -6.05
C LYS A 7 -20.15 -15.17 -5.17
N THR A 8 -18.89 -14.95 -4.81
CA THR A 8 -18.45 -13.74 -4.13
C THR A 8 -18.35 -12.63 -5.16
N TYR A 9 -19.30 -11.70 -5.14
CA TYR A 9 -19.21 -10.46 -5.90
C TYR A 9 -18.34 -9.47 -5.12
N SER A 10 -17.49 -8.72 -5.82
CA SER A 10 -16.80 -7.57 -5.23
C SER A 10 -17.83 -6.60 -4.67
N LEU A 11 -17.61 -6.13 -3.44
CA LEU A 11 -18.53 -5.18 -2.79
C LEU A 11 -18.55 -3.82 -3.50
N PHE A 12 -17.40 -3.41 -4.04
CA PHE A 12 -17.22 -2.16 -4.79
C PHE A 12 -16.55 -2.44 -6.13
N ALA A 13 -16.99 -1.75 -7.17
CA ALA A 13 -16.28 -1.58 -8.42
C ALA A 13 -15.16 -0.54 -8.25
N ALA A 14 -14.08 -0.66 -9.03
CA ALA A 14 -12.95 0.27 -8.95
C ALA A 14 -13.36 1.75 -9.10
N LYS A 15 -14.36 2.05 -9.93
CA LYS A 15 -14.90 3.40 -10.13
C LYS A 15 -15.57 3.99 -8.88
N GLU A 16 -16.08 3.15 -7.99
CA GLU A 16 -16.81 3.56 -6.78
C GLU A 16 -15.85 3.92 -5.63
N ILE A 17 -14.57 3.51 -5.70
CA ILE A 17 -13.58 3.80 -4.67
C ILE A 17 -13.28 5.31 -4.61
N LYS A 18 -13.18 5.96 -5.77
CA LYS A 18 -13.01 7.42 -5.83
C LYS A 18 -14.17 8.13 -5.17
N ASP A 19 -15.40 7.74 -5.52
CA ASP A 19 -16.62 8.35 -4.98
C ASP A 19 -16.73 8.10 -3.47
N PHE A 20 -16.34 6.93 -2.97
CA PHE A 20 -16.25 6.66 -1.53
C PHE A 20 -15.34 7.66 -0.77
N TYR A 21 -14.23 8.10 -1.37
CA TYR A 21 -13.34 9.10 -0.75
C TYR A 21 -13.84 10.53 -0.92
N LEU A 22 -14.48 10.85 -2.06
CA LEU A 22 -15.04 12.18 -2.31
C LEU A 22 -16.31 12.45 -1.51
N ASP A 23 -17.06 11.40 -1.21
CA ASP A 23 -18.29 11.47 -0.44
C ASP A 23 -18.00 11.55 1.07
N ASP A 24 -19.09 11.59 1.84
CA ASP A 24 -19.17 11.79 3.28
C ASP A 24 -18.23 10.96 4.20
N PRO A 25 -17.66 9.78 3.84
CA PRO A 25 -16.78 9.03 4.74
C PRO A 25 -15.43 9.71 5.01
N CYS A 26 -14.73 10.22 4.00
CA CYS A 26 -13.34 10.65 4.17
C CYS A 26 -13.19 11.90 5.05
N PRO A 27 -14.00 12.96 4.87
CA PRO A 27 -14.02 14.09 5.79
C PRO A 27 -14.43 13.70 7.23
N LYS A 28 -15.11 12.56 7.42
CA LYS A 28 -15.41 12.01 8.77
C LYS A 28 -14.25 11.16 9.32
N ILE A 29 -13.43 10.53 8.47
CA ILE A 29 -12.23 9.76 8.88
C ILE A 29 -11.18 10.72 9.40
N PHE A 30 -10.96 11.81 8.67
CA PHE A 30 -10.04 12.89 9.04
C PHE A 30 -10.83 14.19 9.23
N PRO A 31 -11.57 14.31 10.35
CA PRO A 31 -12.42 15.47 10.58
C PRO A 31 -11.55 16.70 10.78
N GLN A 32 -11.70 17.67 9.87
CA GLN A 32 -10.97 18.94 9.89
C GLN A 32 -11.40 19.83 11.09
N ALA A 33 -12.48 19.46 11.79
CA ALA A 33 -12.85 19.95 13.12
C ALA A 33 -12.98 18.77 14.09
N ARG A 34 -12.39 18.86 15.29
CA ARG A 34 -12.15 17.73 16.20
C ARG A 34 -13.43 16.93 16.55
N VAL A 35 -13.31 15.60 16.34
CA VAL A 35 -14.12 14.45 16.81
C VAL A 35 -15.18 13.92 15.83
N ILE A 36 -15.06 12.63 15.45
CA ILE A 36 -16.13 11.58 15.41
C ILE A 36 -15.53 10.20 15.02
N LEU A 37 -16.19 9.12 15.46
CA LEU A 37 -15.83 7.69 15.31
C LEU A 37 -16.39 7.08 14.01
N ILE A 38 -15.67 6.20 13.32
CA ILE A 38 -16.12 5.53 12.08
C ILE A 38 -16.28 4.01 12.19
N VAL A 39 -17.33 3.53 11.54
CA VAL A 39 -17.69 2.12 11.37
C VAL A 39 -17.39 1.72 9.92
N PHE A 40 -16.50 0.75 9.73
CA PHE A 40 -16.31 0.10 8.43
C PHE A 40 -17.31 -1.06 8.31
N GLU A 41 -18.14 -1.04 7.28
CA GLU A 41 -18.95 -2.22 6.92
C GLU A 41 -18.15 -3.19 6.04
N LYS A 42 -18.57 -4.46 6.10
CA LYS A 42 -17.86 -5.65 5.64
C LYS A 42 -17.43 -5.58 4.17
N LEU A 43 -16.13 -5.35 3.91
CA LEU A 43 -15.52 -5.62 2.60
C LEU A 43 -15.35 -7.14 2.37
N VAL A 44 -15.34 -7.58 1.11
CA VAL A 44 -15.02 -8.96 0.71
C VAL A 44 -14.13 -8.91 -0.54
N PHE A 45 -12.97 -9.57 -0.46
CA PHE A 45 -12.04 -9.75 -1.57
C PHE A 45 -11.82 -11.25 -1.81
N GLU A 46 -11.67 -11.67 -3.07
CA GLU A 46 -11.42 -13.07 -3.42
C GLU A 46 -10.09 -13.58 -2.85
N LYS A 47 -9.03 -12.75 -2.97
CA LYS A 47 -7.76 -12.94 -2.26
C LYS A 47 -7.18 -11.60 -1.82
N PHE A 48 -6.69 -11.53 -0.60
CA PHE A 48 -6.12 -10.30 -0.04
C PHE A 48 -4.94 -10.61 0.89
N SER A 49 -4.16 -9.57 1.20
CA SER A 49 -3.07 -9.62 2.16
C SER A 49 -2.90 -8.23 2.79
N ASN A 50 -3.41 -8.05 4.01
CA ASN A 50 -3.34 -6.80 4.75
C ASN A 50 -2.18 -6.87 5.76
N PRO A 51 -1.07 -6.15 5.54
CA PRO A 51 -0.01 -6.06 6.53
C PRO A 51 -0.47 -5.22 7.72
N THR A 52 -0.10 -5.63 8.92
CA THR A 52 -0.29 -4.85 10.15
C THR A 52 0.93 -5.04 11.04
N ARG A 53 1.07 -4.22 12.07
CA ARG A 53 2.17 -4.32 13.03
C ARG A 53 1.60 -4.58 14.42
N ASP A 54 1.90 -5.76 15.00
CA ASP A 54 1.49 -6.05 16.37
C ASP A 54 2.49 -5.44 17.35
N ILE A 55 2.03 -4.46 18.14
CA ILE A 55 2.88 -3.70 19.07
C ILE A 55 3.11 -4.42 20.39
N LYS A 56 2.32 -5.44 20.71
CA LYS A 56 2.54 -6.25 21.92
C LYS A 56 3.71 -7.21 21.72
N PHE A 57 3.81 -7.80 20.54
CA PHE A 57 4.87 -8.76 20.21
C PHE A 57 6.01 -8.15 19.41
N ILE A 58 5.88 -6.91 18.95
CA ILE A 58 6.88 -6.24 18.13
C ILE A 58 7.20 -7.09 16.87
N GLN A 59 6.18 -7.69 16.24
CA GLN A 59 6.27 -8.34 14.92
C GLN A 59 5.21 -7.87 13.89
N PRO A 60 5.46 -8.01 12.57
CA PRO A 60 4.41 -7.87 11.57
C PRO A 60 3.38 -9.00 11.69
N THR A 61 2.11 -8.69 11.45
CA THR A 61 1.03 -9.67 11.29
C THR A 61 0.39 -9.45 9.94
N ILE A 62 0.46 -10.46 9.06
CA ILE A 62 -0.11 -10.39 7.71
C ILE A 62 -1.43 -11.16 7.71
N PHE A 63 -2.55 -10.44 7.60
CA PHE A 63 -3.86 -11.06 7.43
C PHE A 63 -4.06 -11.36 5.96
N SER A 64 -4.03 -12.64 5.59
CA SER A 64 -4.19 -13.06 4.21
C SER A 64 -5.12 -14.25 4.09
N SER A 65 -5.99 -14.22 3.07
CA SER A 65 -6.85 -15.35 2.74
C SER A 65 -6.05 -16.62 2.39
N TYR A 66 -4.80 -16.48 1.96
CA TYR A 66 -3.88 -17.61 1.72
C TYR A 66 -3.49 -18.34 3.01
N GLU A 67 -3.35 -17.61 4.12
CA GLU A 67 -2.88 -18.17 5.38
C GLU A 67 -4.01 -18.81 6.20
N LEU A 68 -5.29 -18.51 5.91
CA LEU A 68 -6.44 -18.97 6.69
C LEU A 68 -6.56 -20.51 6.74
N LYS A 69 -6.17 -21.21 5.67
CA LYS A 69 -6.15 -22.68 5.64
C LYS A 69 -5.17 -23.29 6.64
N HIS A 70 -4.09 -22.58 6.96
CA HIS A 70 -2.98 -23.07 7.79
C HIS A 70 -2.96 -22.45 9.19
N HIS A 71 -3.52 -21.26 9.33
CA HIS A 71 -3.55 -20.48 10.55
C HIS A 71 -4.95 -19.92 10.81
N PRO A 72 -5.91 -20.76 11.25
CA PRO A 72 -7.29 -20.32 11.52
C PRO A 72 -7.38 -19.17 12.55
N SER A 73 -6.39 -19.05 13.44
CA SER A 73 -6.29 -17.92 14.38
C SER A 73 -6.09 -16.54 13.71
N LEU A 74 -5.91 -16.49 12.40
CA LEU A 74 -5.86 -15.27 11.58
C LEU A 74 -7.19 -14.95 10.87
N ASP A 75 -8.25 -15.74 11.08
CA ASP A 75 -9.58 -15.52 10.49
C ASP A 75 -10.33 -14.38 11.21
N ALA A 76 -9.76 -13.19 11.10
CA ALA A 76 -10.30 -11.95 11.65
C ALA A 76 -11.35 -11.35 10.72
N PHE A 77 -12.30 -10.59 11.28
CA PHE A 77 -13.19 -9.78 10.46
C PHE A 77 -12.39 -8.80 9.61
N LEU A 78 -12.69 -8.71 8.31
CA LEU A 78 -11.94 -7.84 7.41
C LEU A 78 -11.94 -6.38 7.88
N GLY A 79 -13.04 -5.89 8.44
CA GLY A 79 -13.11 -4.54 9.02
C GLY A 79 -12.12 -4.31 10.17
N ASP A 80 -11.84 -5.32 10.99
CA ASP A 80 -10.79 -5.22 12.03
C ASP A 80 -9.40 -5.20 11.40
N THR A 81 -9.16 -5.98 10.35
CA THR A 81 -7.88 -5.95 9.65
C THR A 81 -7.65 -4.63 8.90
N CYS A 82 -8.71 -4.03 8.33
CA CYS A 82 -8.68 -2.72 7.69
C CYS A 82 -8.40 -1.61 8.71
N LYS A 83 -9.06 -1.62 9.88
CA LYS A 83 -8.75 -0.69 10.96
C LYS A 83 -7.31 -0.84 11.44
N GLY A 84 -6.83 -2.07 11.59
CA GLY A 84 -5.45 -2.36 11.98
C GLY A 84 -4.44 -1.85 10.95
N THR A 85 -4.63 -2.14 9.66
CA THR A 85 -3.67 -1.76 8.61
C THR A 85 -3.57 -0.26 8.40
N SER A 86 -4.60 0.51 8.74
CA SER A 86 -4.64 1.97 8.57
C SER A 86 -4.40 2.76 9.85
N ALA A 87 -4.16 2.10 10.99
CA ALA A 87 -3.99 2.75 12.30
C ALA A 87 -2.60 3.41 12.44
N ALA A 88 -2.32 4.43 11.61
CA ALA A 88 -1.04 5.13 11.57
C ALA A 88 -0.73 5.80 12.91
N PRO A 89 0.46 5.53 13.52
CA PRO A 89 0.91 6.28 14.69
C PRO A 89 0.80 7.77 14.44
N THR A 90 0.50 8.54 15.49
CA THR A 90 0.20 9.99 15.46
C THR A 90 -1.06 10.43 14.72
N TYR A 91 -1.66 9.61 13.85
CA TYR A 91 -2.89 9.94 13.12
C TYR A 91 -4.14 9.23 13.68
N LEU A 92 -4.05 7.92 13.91
CA LEU A 92 -5.18 7.07 14.30
C LEU A 92 -4.84 6.21 15.52
N PRO A 93 -5.84 5.89 16.37
CA PRO A 93 -5.61 5.06 17.54
C PRO A 93 -5.28 3.61 17.14
N ALA A 94 -4.43 2.95 17.93
CA ALA A 94 -4.17 1.52 17.76
C ALA A 94 -5.47 0.70 17.87
N HIS A 95 -5.59 -0.35 17.07
CA HIS A 95 -6.78 -1.19 17.02
C HIS A 95 -6.57 -2.51 17.77
N ARG A 96 -7.52 -2.88 18.63
CA ARG A 96 -7.49 -4.11 19.41
C ARG A 96 -8.74 -4.94 19.18
N PHE A 97 -8.54 -6.23 18.92
CA PHE A 97 -9.62 -7.23 18.85
C PHE A 97 -9.09 -8.62 19.21
N GLU A 98 -9.98 -9.61 19.25
CA GLU A 98 -9.67 -10.99 19.59
C GLU A 98 -10.31 -11.92 18.54
N VAL A 99 -9.60 -12.99 18.17
CA VAL A 99 -10.10 -14.06 17.29
C VAL A 99 -10.11 -15.34 18.09
N GLN A 100 -11.21 -16.08 18.01
CA GLN A 100 -11.34 -17.39 18.61
C GLN A 100 -11.34 -18.43 17.48
N ASP A 101 -10.43 -19.41 17.56
CA ASP A 101 -10.41 -20.51 16.61
C ASP A 101 -11.44 -21.60 16.95
N SER A 102 -11.53 -22.62 16.09
CA SER A 102 -12.46 -23.74 16.24
C SER A 102 -12.24 -24.56 17.52
N ASP A 103 -11.03 -24.52 18.09
CA ASP A 103 -10.66 -25.24 19.31
C ASP A 103 -10.93 -24.39 20.57
N GLY A 104 -11.45 -23.18 20.38
CA GLY A 104 -11.78 -22.24 21.44
C GLY A 104 -10.57 -21.45 21.96
N CYS A 105 -9.41 -21.55 21.31
CA CYS A 105 -8.24 -20.76 21.67
C CYS A 105 -8.43 -19.31 21.21
N VAL A 106 -8.22 -18.37 22.14
CA VAL A 106 -8.37 -16.94 21.89
C VAL A 106 -7.03 -16.30 21.63
N ARG A 107 -6.87 -15.71 20.44
CA ARG A 107 -5.72 -14.88 20.07
C ARG A 107 -6.10 -13.41 20.12
N LYS A 108 -5.28 -12.61 20.80
CA LYS A 108 -5.48 -11.15 20.94
C LYS A 108 -4.53 -10.40 20.02
N PHE A 109 -5.05 -9.40 19.32
CA PHE A 109 -4.28 -8.56 18.41
C PHE A 109 -4.22 -7.13 18.93
N ASN A 110 -3.04 -6.52 18.88
CA ASN A 110 -2.82 -5.12 19.26
C ASN A 110 -2.10 -4.44 18.10
N LEU A 111 -2.87 -3.93 17.14
CA LEU A 111 -2.37 -3.58 15.81
C LEU A 111 -2.24 -2.07 15.64
N ILE A 112 -1.17 -1.70 14.95
CA ILE A 112 -1.02 -0.39 14.28
C ILE A 112 -0.78 -0.63 12.79
N ASP A 113 -0.69 0.48 12.06
CA ASP A 113 -0.54 0.54 10.61
C ASP A 113 0.49 -0.41 10.03
N GLY A 114 0.13 -1.00 8.89
CA GLY A 114 0.98 -1.89 8.12
C GLY A 114 2.23 -1.19 7.57
N GLY A 115 2.18 0.11 7.29
CA GLY A 115 3.26 0.93 6.78
C GLY A 115 4.48 1.03 7.69
N VAL A 116 4.30 0.80 9.00
CA VAL A 116 5.41 0.65 9.96
C VAL A 116 6.23 -0.63 9.69
N ALA A 117 5.62 -1.63 9.06
CA ALA A 117 6.28 -2.89 8.69
C ALA A 117 6.59 -3.00 7.18
N ALA A 118 5.65 -2.60 6.33
CA ALA A 118 5.66 -2.80 4.89
C ALA A 118 4.80 -1.72 4.21
N ASN A 119 5.37 -0.53 4.03
CA ASN A 119 4.69 0.59 3.37
C ASN A 119 4.46 0.36 1.86
N ASN A 120 5.26 -0.52 1.25
CA ASN A 120 5.05 -1.05 -0.09
C ASN A 120 4.77 -2.56 -0.01
N PRO A 121 3.49 -2.99 0.01
CA PRO A 121 3.13 -4.39 0.21
C PRO A 121 3.36 -5.27 -1.02
N ALA A 122 3.90 -4.75 -2.14
CA ALA A 122 4.15 -5.54 -3.34
C ALA A 122 5.04 -6.76 -3.05
N LEU A 123 6.07 -6.60 -2.22
CA LEU A 123 6.93 -7.72 -1.81
C LEU A 123 6.20 -8.72 -0.91
N ILE A 124 5.28 -8.26 -0.05
CA ILE A 124 4.43 -9.15 0.76
C ILE A 124 3.52 -9.97 -0.15
N ALA A 125 2.91 -9.36 -1.17
CA ALA A 125 2.07 -10.06 -2.14
C ALA A 125 2.88 -11.14 -2.90
N MET A 126 4.09 -10.80 -3.38
CA MET A 126 5.00 -11.76 -4.01
C MET A 126 5.37 -12.91 -3.07
N ASN A 127 5.60 -12.62 -1.78
CA ASN A 127 5.88 -13.64 -0.78
C ASN A 127 4.69 -14.60 -0.58
N GLN A 128 3.46 -14.09 -0.51
CA GLN A 128 2.25 -14.91 -0.38
C GLN A 128 2.07 -15.85 -1.59
N VAL A 129 2.25 -15.34 -2.81
CA VAL A 129 2.21 -16.18 -4.02
C VAL A 129 3.31 -17.25 -3.97
N THR A 130 4.54 -16.88 -3.60
CA THR A 130 5.66 -17.82 -3.50
C THR A 130 5.41 -18.92 -2.47
N LYS A 131 4.83 -18.58 -1.31
CA LYS A 131 4.45 -19.56 -0.27
C LYS A 131 3.43 -20.56 -0.79
N GLU A 132 2.39 -20.09 -1.46
CA GLU A 132 1.36 -20.97 -2.01
C GLU A 132 1.88 -21.93 -3.07
N VAL A 133 2.73 -21.41 -3.97
CA VAL A 133 3.42 -22.22 -4.97
C VAL A 133 4.30 -23.28 -4.30
N SER A 134 5.03 -22.90 -3.24
CA SER A 134 5.91 -23.81 -2.50
C SER A 134 5.16 -24.88 -1.71
N ARG A 135 3.92 -24.60 -1.29
CA ARG A 135 3.04 -25.54 -0.59
C ARG A 135 2.41 -26.59 -1.52
N GLY A 136 2.65 -26.51 -2.84
CA GLY A 136 2.14 -27.48 -3.80
C GLY A 136 0.65 -27.30 -4.14
N ASN A 137 0.07 -26.11 -3.91
CA ASN A 137 -1.24 -25.74 -4.44
C ASN A 137 -1.15 -25.49 -5.97
N SER A 138 -0.68 -26.49 -6.72
CA SER A 138 -0.43 -26.44 -8.18
C SER A 138 -1.68 -26.18 -9.01
N ASP A 139 -2.85 -26.40 -8.44
CA ASP A 139 -4.14 -26.19 -9.12
C ASP A 139 -4.43 -24.69 -9.38
N VAL A 140 -3.74 -23.78 -8.68
CA VAL A 140 -3.88 -22.32 -8.87
C VAL A 140 -2.74 -21.75 -9.73
N PHE A 141 -1.54 -22.30 -9.61
CA PHE A 141 -0.34 -21.79 -10.29
C PHE A 141 0.48 -22.95 -10.85
N SER A 142 0.52 -23.08 -12.18
CA SER A 142 1.43 -24.00 -12.87
C SER A 142 2.85 -23.42 -12.94
N MET A 143 3.45 -23.10 -11.79
CA MET A 143 4.73 -22.38 -11.65
C MET A 143 5.57 -23.00 -10.54
N LYS A 144 6.91 -22.92 -10.62
CA LYS A 144 7.83 -23.31 -9.55
C LYS A 144 8.10 -22.13 -8.60
N PRO A 145 8.51 -22.38 -7.35
CA PRO A 145 8.96 -21.31 -6.46
C PRO A 145 10.04 -20.46 -7.13
N LEU A 146 9.95 -19.13 -6.97
CA LEU A 146 10.90 -18.14 -7.50
C LEU A 146 10.94 -17.98 -9.04
N GLU A 147 10.01 -18.57 -9.81
CA GLU A 147 9.82 -18.25 -11.24
C GLU A 147 9.11 -16.90 -11.44
N TYR A 148 9.70 -15.81 -10.95
CA TYR A 148 9.08 -14.48 -10.99
C TYR A 148 8.88 -13.94 -12.42
N ASN A 149 9.60 -14.48 -13.41
CA ASN A 149 9.40 -14.18 -14.83
C ASN A 149 7.99 -14.57 -15.35
N ARG A 150 7.22 -15.35 -14.59
CA ARG A 150 5.85 -15.73 -14.91
C ARG A 150 4.80 -14.97 -14.09
N ILE A 151 5.24 -14.08 -13.21
CA ILE A 151 4.37 -13.26 -12.38
C ILE A 151 4.33 -11.86 -12.99
N ILE A 152 3.12 -11.31 -13.15
CA ILE A 152 2.89 -9.91 -13.51
C ILE A 152 2.48 -9.17 -12.24
N VAL A 153 3.16 -8.05 -11.96
CA VAL A 153 2.99 -7.25 -10.75
C VAL A 153 2.66 -5.81 -11.14
N LEU A 154 1.44 -5.39 -10.81
CA LEU A 154 1.06 -3.99 -10.80
C LEU A 154 1.17 -3.46 -9.37
N SER A 155 2.06 -2.51 -9.14
CA SER A 155 2.22 -1.82 -7.86
C SER A 155 1.83 -0.35 -8.02
N LEU A 156 0.86 0.11 -7.22
CA LEU A 156 0.36 1.48 -7.25
C LEU A 156 0.84 2.22 -6.01
N GLY A 157 1.48 3.38 -6.21
CA GLY A 157 1.91 4.27 -5.14
C GLY A 157 0.92 5.41 -4.93
N THR A 158 0.95 6.00 -3.74
CA THR A 158 0.09 7.13 -3.34
C THR A 158 0.81 8.48 -3.45
N GLY A 159 1.92 8.53 -4.17
CA GLY A 159 2.81 9.68 -4.24
C GLY A 159 4.05 9.55 -3.36
N THR A 160 5.04 10.37 -3.66
CA THR A 160 6.20 10.66 -2.81
C THR A 160 6.41 12.16 -2.75
N THR A 161 6.96 12.60 -1.64
CA THR A 161 7.12 14.02 -1.31
C THR A 161 8.61 14.30 -1.19
N THR A 162 9.26 14.38 -2.36
CA THR A 162 10.60 14.94 -2.51
C THR A 162 10.49 16.45 -2.63
N ALA A 163 11.47 17.24 -2.18
CA ALA A 163 11.47 18.68 -2.40
C ALA A 163 11.97 19.00 -3.83
N LYS A 164 11.53 20.11 -4.42
CA LYS A 164 12.13 20.64 -5.65
C LYS A 164 13.61 20.91 -5.39
N GLY A 165 14.50 20.22 -6.11
CA GLY A 165 15.96 20.30 -5.92
C GLY A 165 16.58 19.15 -5.10
N GLY A 166 15.81 18.13 -4.72
CA GLY A 166 16.36 16.83 -4.32
C GLY A 166 16.70 16.64 -2.84
N GLY A 167 16.44 17.62 -1.96
CA GLY A 167 16.69 17.48 -0.52
C GLY A 167 15.50 17.92 0.33
N ARG A 168 14.92 16.99 1.10
CA ARG A 168 13.83 17.30 2.05
C ARG A 168 14.34 17.74 3.42
N TYR A 169 15.42 17.13 3.89
CA TYR A 169 16.01 17.39 5.19
C TYR A 169 17.52 17.55 5.04
N ASP A 170 18.09 18.52 5.76
CA ASP A 170 19.53 18.76 5.81
C ASP A 170 20.18 18.10 7.04
N ALA A 171 21.39 17.57 6.88
CA ALA A 171 22.08 16.85 7.95
C ALA A 171 22.55 17.78 9.09
N ASP A 172 22.99 19.01 8.77
CA ASP A 172 23.46 19.99 9.77
C ASP A 172 22.28 20.59 10.56
N GLU A 173 21.09 20.61 9.98
CA GLU A 173 19.84 20.91 10.67
C GLU A 173 19.39 19.74 11.56
N ALA A 174 19.32 18.52 10.99
CA ALA A 174 18.88 17.32 11.71
C ALA A 174 19.77 16.96 12.90
N ALA A 175 21.06 17.28 12.83
CA ALA A 175 22.00 17.11 13.95
C ALA A 175 21.58 17.87 15.23
N LYS A 176 20.73 18.90 15.10
CA LYS A 176 20.26 19.76 16.20
C LYS A 176 18.86 19.39 16.72
N TRP A 177 18.16 18.49 16.03
CA TRP A 177 16.73 18.25 16.25
C TRP A 177 16.38 17.62 17.61
N GLY A 178 17.25 16.75 18.14
CA GLY A 178 16.90 15.94 19.31
C GLY A 178 15.57 15.19 19.11
N ILE A 179 14.93 14.76 20.20
CA ILE A 179 13.68 13.98 20.10
C ILE A 179 12.54 14.81 19.48
N VAL A 180 12.43 16.09 19.83
CA VAL A 180 11.33 16.95 19.39
C VAL A 180 11.40 17.19 17.88
N GLY A 181 12.55 17.61 17.35
CA GLY A 181 12.67 17.86 15.91
C GLY A 181 12.45 16.60 15.07
N TRP A 182 12.94 15.44 15.51
CA TRP A 182 12.66 14.17 14.82
C TRP A 182 11.17 13.78 14.80
N LEU A 183 10.37 14.31 15.73
CA LEU A 183 8.93 14.05 15.80
C LEU A 183 8.05 15.16 15.23
N THR A 184 8.56 16.39 15.06
CA THR A 184 7.71 17.55 14.72
C THR A 184 8.35 18.58 13.77
N SER A 185 9.46 18.29 13.08
CA SER A 185 10.07 19.28 12.17
C SER A 185 9.18 19.58 10.97
N ASP A 186 9.07 20.88 10.65
CA ASP A 186 8.40 21.41 9.45
C ASP A 186 6.96 20.94 9.24
N GLY A 187 6.21 20.77 10.34
CA GLY A 187 4.81 20.30 10.30
C GLY A 187 4.68 18.83 9.88
N SER A 188 5.80 18.09 9.83
CA SER A 188 5.87 16.67 9.52
C SER A 188 6.40 15.87 10.71
N THR A 189 6.46 14.54 10.57
CA THR A 189 7.13 13.65 11.52
C THR A 189 8.33 13.00 10.83
N PRO A 190 9.52 13.65 10.77
CA PRO A 190 10.65 13.18 9.98
C PRO A 190 11.04 11.73 10.21
N LEU A 191 10.94 11.25 11.46
CA LEU A 191 11.21 9.87 11.80
C LEU A 191 10.27 8.89 11.09
N VAL A 192 8.96 9.19 11.06
CA VAL A 192 7.96 8.38 10.36
C VAL A 192 8.20 8.45 8.86
N ASP A 193 8.44 9.63 8.30
CA ASP A 193 8.66 9.83 6.88
C ASP A 193 9.89 9.05 6.37
N VAL A 194 11.03 9.15 7.06
CA VAL A 194 12.26 8.44 6.68
C VAL A 194 12.09 6.93 6.72
N PHE A 195 11.48 6.37 7.79
CA PHE A 195 11.31 4.91 7.88
C PHE A 195 10.27 4.37 6.89
N THR A 196 9.15 5.08 6.70
CA THR A 196 8.10 4.66 5.75
C THR A 196 8.55 4.79 4.31
N GLN A 197 9.29 5.85 3.95
CA GLN A 197 9.87 6.01 2.61
C GLN A 197 10.97 4.98 2.35
N ALA A 198 11.86 4.74 3.32
CA ALA A 198 12.89 3.69 3.19
C ALA A 198 12.28 2.30 2.95
N SER A 199 11.15 1.99 3.61
CA SER A 199 10.41 0.75 3.36
C SER A 199 9.89 0.65 1.91
N CYS A 200 9.48 1.75 1.29
CA CYS A 200 9.04 1.78 -0.10
C CYS A 200 10.22 1.61 -1.06
N ASP A 201 11.27 2.39 -0.87
CA ASP A 201 12.45 2.43 -1.75
C ASP A 201 13.13 1.06 -1.83
N LEU A 202 13.30 0.38 -0.69
CA LEU A 202 13.90 -0.95 -0.65
C LEU A 202 13.09 -1.99 -1.44
N VAL A 203 11.75 -1.91 -1.40
CA VAL A 203 10.89 -2.81 -2.17
C VAL A 203 10.98 -2.51 -3.65
N ASP A 204 10.94 -1.23 -4.04
CA ASP A 204 11.03 -0.82 -5.45
C ASP A 204 12.42 -1.20 -6.03
N PHE A 205 13.51 -1.00 -5.29
CA PHE A 205 14.84 -1.48 -5.67
C PHE A 205 14.90 -3.00 -5.80
N HIS A 206 14.37 -3.73 -4.82
CA HIS A 206 14.41 -5.19 -4.81
C HIS A 206 13.65 -5.77 -5.99
N LEU A 207 12.40 -5.36 -6.20
CA LEU A 207 11.58 -5.86 -7.30
C LEU A 207 12.16 -5.43 -8.65
N SER A 208 12.57 -4.18 -8.80
CA SER A 208 13.22 -3.71 -10.04
C SER A 208 14.47 -4.52 -10.37
N THR A 209 15.33 -4.80 -9.37
CA THR A 209 16.54 -5.61 -9.55
C THR A 209 16.21 -7.04 -9.97
N VAL A 210 15.28 -7.70 -9.27
CA VAL A 210 14.97 -9.11 -9.54
C VAL A 210 14.32 -9.28 -10.91
N PHE A 211 13.36 -8.43 -11.28
CA PHE A 211 12.71 -8.51 -12.59
C PHE A 211 13.67 -8.19 -13.74
N GLN A 212 14.60 -7.24 -13.57
CA GLN A 212 15.66 -6.98 -14.55
C GLN A 212 16.64 -8.15 -14.68
N ALA A 213 17.07 -8.74 -13.57
CA ALA A 213 17.98 -9.89 -13.58
C ALA A 213 17.38 -11.11 -14.31
N LEU A 214 16.05 -11.22 -14.30
CA LEU A 214 15.28 -12.27 -14.98
C LEU A 214 14.84 -11.88 -16.40
N GLN A 215 15.31 -10.74 -16.94
CA GLN A 215 14.92 -10.21 -18.27
C GLN A 215 13.40 -10.14 -18.44
N SER A 216 12.72 -9.76 -17.36
CA SER A 216 11.26 -9.71 -17.25
C SER A 216 10.83 -8.36 -16.67
N GLU A 217 11.60 -7.30 -16.93
CA GLU A 217 11.38 -5.98 -16.34
C GLU A 217 10.05 -5.32 -16.71
N ASP A 218 9.38 -5.81 -17.75
CA ASP A 218 8.04 -5.36 -18.15
C ASP A 218 6.91 -6.03 -17.36
N ASN A 219 7.22 -7.11 -16.65
CA ASN A 219 6.28 -7.77 -15.76
C ASN A 219 6.11 -7.05 -14.43
N TYR A 220 6.94 -6.06 -14.10
CA TYR A 220 6.79 -5.22 -12.92
C TYR A 220 6.53 -3.78 -13.33
N LEU A 221 5.27 -3.35 -13.20
CA LEU A 221 4.83 -1.99 -13.43
C LEU A 221 4.56 -1.31 -12.09
N ARG A 222 5.38 -0.31 -11.78
CA ARG A 222 5.20 0.59 -10.64
C ARG A 222 4.67 1.93 -11.16
N ILE A 223 3.44 2.29 -10.78
CA ILE A 223 2.88 3.61 -11.06
C ILE A 223 2.98 4.43 -9.79
N GLN A 224 3.84 5.44 -9.81
CA GLN A 224 4.13 6.32 -8.67
C GLN A 224 4.29 7.75 -9.17
N VAL A 225 3.86 8.72 -8.37
CA VAL A 225 4.02 10.16 -8.66
C VAL A 225 5.00 10.79 -7.68
N ALA A 226 5.88 11.67 -8.16
CA ALA A 226 6.62 12.60 -7.32
C ALA A 226 5.83 13.92 -7.28
N ILE A 227 5.34 14.31 -6.10
CA ILE A 227 4.45 15.47 -5.95
C ILE A 227 5.19 16.78 -6.23
N CYS A 228 6.51 16.84 -6.06
CA CYS A 228 7.30 18.02 -6.44
C CYS A 228 7.37 18.30 -7.94
N ASP A 229 7.07 17.31 -8.78
CA ASP A 229 7.07 17.49 -10.22
C ASP A 229 5.75 18.11 -10.71
N LEU A 230 4.86 18.45 -9.79
CA LEU A 230 3.62 19.18 -10.04
C LEU A 230 3.85 20.70 -9.85
N ASP A 231 3.01 21.51 -10.49
CA ASP A 231 3.11 22.97 -10.40
C ASP A 231 3.01 23.46 -8.94
N ASP A 232 3.78 24.50 -8.61
CA ASP A 232 4.05 24.98 -7.22
C ASP A 232 2.80 25.36 -6.40
N THR A 233 1.66 25.57 -7.06
CA THR A 233 0.44 26.10 -6.44
C THR A 233 -0.26 25.10 -5.50
N PHE A 234 0.06 23.79 -5.56
CA PHE A 234 -0.73 22.74 -4.89
C PHE A 234 0.06 21.77 -4.00
N THR A 235 1.39 21.93 -3.88
CA THR A 235 2.26 20.85 -3.37
C THR A 235 2.12 20.56 -1.87
N GLY A 236 1.78 21.57 -1.05
CA GLY A 236 1.67 21.44 0.41
C GLY A 236 0.54 20.51 0.85
N GLU A 237 -0.71 20.82 0.48
CA GLU A 237 -1.87 20.02 0.91
C GLU A 237 -1.93 18.64 0.26
N LEU A 238 -1.50 18.54 -1.00
CA LEU A 238 -1.41 17.27 -1.74
C LEU A 238 -0.46 16.27 -1.06
N SER A 239 0.55 16.77 -0.35
CA SER A 239 1.53 15.95 0.36
C SER A 239 1.04 15.42 1.71
N SER A 240 -0.06 15.95 2.24
CA SER A 240 -0.57 15.55 3.55
C SER A 240 -1.45 14.30 3.47
N VAL A 241 -1.34 13.45 4.48
CA VAL A 241 -2.08 12.20 4.59
C VAL A 241 -3.47 12.35 5.23
N ASP A 242 -3.74 13.49 5.87
CA ASP A 242 -4.92 13.74 6.69
C ASP A 242 -5.75 14.97 6.26
N ILE A 243 -5.37 15.66 5.18
CA ILE A 243 -6.13 16.80 4.66
C ILE A 243 -7.19 16.28 3.67
N ALA A 244 -8.40 16.06 4.18
CA ALA A 244 -9.55 15.56 3.43
C ALA A 244 -10.53 16.69 3.04
N SER A 245 -10.03 17.87 2.69
CA SER A 245 -10.88 18.94 2.14
C SER A 245 -11.36 18.54 0.74
N ASP A 246 -12.58 18.95 0.36
CA ASP A 246 -13.12 18.69 -0.98
C ASP A 246 -12.16 19.17 -2.08
N GLU A 247 -11.53 20.33 -1.88
CA GLU A 247 -10.53 20.89 -2.78
C GLU A 247 -9.31 19.96 -2.93
N ASN A 248 -8.73 19.51 -1.82
CA ASN A 248 -7.55 18.64 -1.87
C ASN A 248 -7.88 17.28 -2.49
N LEU A 249 -9.03 16.69 -2.16
CA LEU A 249 -9.45 15.42 -2.73
C LEU A 249 -9.67 15.52 -4.25
N GLN A 250 -10.28 16.61 -4.74
CA GLN A 250 -10.40 16.86 -6.18
C GLN A 250 -9.05 17.11 -6.85
N ASN A 251 -8.10 17.74 -6.15
CA ASN A 251 -6.72 17.89 -6.64
C ASN A 251 -6.03 16.52 -6.79
N LEU A 252 -6.18 15.62 -5.81
CA LEU A 252 -5.66 14.25 -5.89
C LEU A 252 -6.26 13.46 -7.06
N VAL A 253 -7.55 13.64 -7.35
CA VAL A 253 -8.20 13.04 -8.54
C VAL A 253 -7.52 13.54 -9.82
N ARG A 254 -7.32 14.86 -9.95
CA ARG A 254 -6.62 15.44 -11.12
C ARG A 254 -5.20 14.89 -11.28
N VAL A 255 -4.45 14.78 -10.18
CA VAL A 255 -3.10 14.18 -10.20
C VAL A 255 -3.13 12.74 -10.71
N GLY A 256 -4.11 11.94 -10.29
CA GLY A 256 -4.32 10.58 -10.79
C GLY A 256 -4.62 10.53 -12.29
N GLU A 257 -5.49 11.41 -12.79
CA GLU A 257 -5.86 11.51 -14.20
C GLU A 257 -4.66 11.95 -15.08
N GLU A 258 -3.86 12.91 -14.61
CA GLU A 258 -2.64 13.35 -15.27
C GLU A 258 -1.55 12.27 -15.26
N LEU A 259 -1.42 11.51 -14.17
CA LEU A 259 -0.45 10.43 -14.03
C LEU A 259 -0.67 9.34 -15.09
N LEU A 260 -1.91 9.08 -15.51
CA LEU A 260 -2.21 8.16 -16.61
C LEU A 260 -1.55 8.59 -17.92
N LYS A 261 -1.39 9.89 -18.15
CA LYS A 261 -0.81 10.46 -19.37
C LYS A 261 0.72 10.58 -19.30
N LYS A 262 1.30 10.51 -18.10
CA LYS A 262 2.76 10.53 -17.93
C LYS A 262 3.39 9.25 -18.52
N PRO A 263 4.64 9.32 -18.99
CA PRO A 263 5.38 8.14 -19.43
C PRO A 263 5.48 7.10 -18.33
N VAL A 264 5.51 5.82 -18.72
CA VAL A 264 5.93 4.74 -17.79
C VAL A 264 7.31 5.09 -17.26
N SER A 265 7.53 4.89 -15.96
CA SER A 265 8.83 5.13 -15.34
C SER A 265 9.35 3.89 -14.61
N ARG A 266 10.64 3.91 -14.26
CA ARG A 266 11.26 2.88 -13.42
C ARG A 266 12.27 3.52 -12.50
N VAL A 267 12.41 2.95 -11.30
CA VAL A 267 13.45 3.37 -10.35
C VAL A 267 14.84 3.13 -10.95
N ASN A 268 15.65 4.19 -10.95
CA ASN A 268 17.07 4.10 -11.21
C ASN A 268 17.78 3.58 -9.95
N LEU A 269 18.43 2.42 -10.06
CA LEU A 269 19.04 1.72 -8.91
C LEU A 269 20.20 2.48 -8.26
N GLN A 270 20.76 3.48 -8.94
CA GLN A 270 21.85 4.32 -8.42
C GLN A 270 21.32 5.56 -7.70
N THR A 271 20.28 6.20 -8.24
CA THR A 271 19.80 7.50 -7.73
C THR A 271 18.55 7.36 -6.87
N GLY A 272 17.80 6.25 -6.97
CA GLY A 272 16.50 6.07 -6.33
C GLY A 272 15.35 6.83 -7.00
N ALA A 273 15.64 7.67 -8.01
CA ALA A 273 14.63 8.43 -8.71
C ALA A 273 13.89 7.56 -9.75
N PHE A 274 12.61 7.83 -9.98
CA PHE A 274 11.85 7.24 -11.06
C PHE A 274 12.14 7.98 -12.37
N GLU A 275 12.70 7.29 -13.36
CA GLU A 275 13.04 7.86 -14.65
C GLU A 275 12.08 7.37 -15.74
N PRO A 276 11.64 8.25 -16.66
CA PRO A 276 10.73 7.88 -17.73
C PRO A 276 11.40 6.91 -18.71
N LEU A 277 10.62 5.94 -19.18
CA LEU A 277 10.99 4.96 -20.18
C LEU A 277 10.31 5.30 -21.51
N ASN A 278 10.95 4.94 -22.62
CA ASN A 278 10.35 5.04 -23.95
C ASN A 278 9.40 3.85 -24.23
N LYS A 279 8.41 3.63 -23.36
CA LYS A 279 7.44 2.51 -23.41
C LYS A 279 5.97 2.96 -23.41
N GLY A 280 5.73 4.18 -23.86
CA GLY A 280 4.40 4.81 -23.87
C GLY A 280 3.99 5.36 -22.50
N THR A 281 2.71 5.65 -22.36
CA THR A 281 2.12 6.22 -21.14
C THR A 281 1.72 5.15 -20.12
N ASN A 282 1.46 5.55 -18.88
CA ASN A 282 0.89 4.66 -17.87
C ASN A 282 -0.47 4.08 -18.31
N GLU A 283 -1.29 4.85 -19.02
CA GLU A 283 -2.54 4.36 -19.61
C GLU A 283 -2.29 3.23 -20.63
N ASP A 284 -1.29 3.39 -21.50
CA ASP A 284 -0.94 2.35 -22.48
C ASP A 284 -0.44 1.08 -21.78
N ALA A 285 0.33 1.22 -20.70
CA ALA A 285 0.81 0.11 -19.91
C ALA A 285 -0.32 -0.64 -19.20
N LEU A 286 -1.28 0.08 -18.62
CA LEU A 286 -2.46 -0.50 -17.99
C LEU A 286 -3.33 -1.26 -19.02
N LYS A 287 -3.49 -0.73 -20.25
CA LYS A 287 -4.17 -1.45 -21.34
C LYS A 287 -3.46 -2.75 -21.69
N ARG A 288 -2.12 -2.76 -21.74
CA ARG A 288 -1.32 -3.99 -21.96
C ARG A 288 -1.50 -4.99 -20.81
N TYR A 289 -1.47 -4.51 -19.57
CA TYR A 289 -1.67 -5.36 -18.39
C TYR A 289 -3.07 -5.99 -18.38
N ASN A 290 -4.10 -5.21 -18.72
CA ASN A 290 -5.45 -5.73 -18.86
C ASN A 290 -5.54 -6.83 -19.94
N TYR A 291 -4.83 -6.67 -21.05
CA TYR A 291 -4.74 -7.72 -22.07
C TYR A 291 -4.12 -9.02 -21.52
N TYR A 292 -3.04 -8.94 -20.74
CA TYR A 292 -2.42 -10.11 -20.11
C TYR A 292 -3.27 -10.77 -19.02
N LEU A 293 -4.15 -10.03 -18.36
CA LEU A 293 -5.04 -10.57 -17.33
C LEU A 293 -6.31 -11.19 -17.93
N ALA A 294 -6.69 -10.77 -19.14
CA ALA A 294 -7.88 -11.25 -19.83
C ALA A 294 -7.63 -12.50 -20.71
N ASN A 295 -6.36 -12.84 -20.99
CA ASN A 295 -5.95 -13.96 -21.84
C ASN A 295 -4.96 -14.86 -21.12
#